data_AF-A0A0F9ER70-F1
#
_entry.id   AF-A0A0F9ER70-F1
#
_cell.length_a   1.000
_cell.length_b   1.000
_cell.length_c   1.000
_cell.angle_alpha   90.00
_cell.angle_beta   90.00
_cell.angle_gamma   90.00
#
_symmetry.space_group_name_H-M   'P 1'
#
loop_
_entity.id
_entity.type
_entity.pdbx_description
1 polymer ?
#
loop_
_entity_poly.entity_id
_entity_poly.type
_entity_poly.pdbx_seq_one_letter_code
_entity_poly.pdbx_strand_id
1 'polypeptide(L)'
;MTLRHYSRAEVAQVYNEILGELLPGRGVQGIHELSTVQRYEIGSRLKVGRKVFHYALVGVGATGLQATMMAKIKNQQELSFNAIPATGARVAGETNLLLAIAATDGPLQDGSFPLDYLRGGTLTVRPAGAPFNIGISRHPLKAAGAGTLLVQLEAGIPVAVAVTNQQEGISSPYANVVFQSETVPTTSWQAVVGVPIMDVPAGRYTWLQTWGPCAVIGALTVGAAVDQRAVYV
;
A
#
# COMPACT_ATOMS: atom_id res chain seq x y z
N MET A 1 -5.96 12.66 -44.28
CA MET A 1 -5.62 12.53 -42.85
C MET A 1 -6.90 12.13 -42.13
N THR A 2 -7.04 10.87 -41.72
CA THR A 2 -8.25 10.35 -41.07
C THR A 2 -8.18 10.63 -39.57
N LEU A 3 -9.14 11.39 -39.04
CA LEU A 3 -9.26 11.65 -37.61
C LEU A 3 -9.77 10.38 -36.91
N ARG A 4 -8.90 9.72 -36.13
CA ARG A 4 -9.29 8.61 -35.26
C ARG A 4 -9.98 9.18 -34.01
N HIS A 5 -11.20 8.72 -33.75
CA HIS A 5 -11.89 9.01 -32.49
C HIS A 5 -11.45 7.98 -31.46
N TYR A 6 -10.99 8.44 -30.29
CA TYR A 6 -10.67 7.58 -29.17
C TYR A 6 -11.94 7.25 -28.40
N SER A 7 -12.09 5.98 -28.01
CA SER A 7 -13.14 5.55 -27.11
C SER A 7 -12.91 6.14 -25.71
N ARG A 8 -13.98 6.23 -24.91
CA ARG A 8 -13.87 6.65 -23.50
C ARG A 8 -12.94 5.74 -22.68
N ALA A 9 -12.91 4.45 -23.00
CA ALA A 9 -12.03 3.48 -22.34
C ALA A 9 -10.55 3.76 -22.65
N GLU A 10 -10.20 4.02 -23.91
CA GLU A 10 -8.83 4.40 -24.30
C GLU A 10 -8.43 5.73 -23.63
N VAL A 11 -9.33 6.71 -23.59
CA VAL A 11 -9.06 7.99 -22.92
C VAL A 11 -8.87 7.80 -21.42
N ALA A 12 -9.68 6.96 -20.77
CA ALA A 12 -9.56 6.66 -19.34
C ALA A 12 -8.26 5.90 -19.03
N GLN A 13 -7.87 4.94 -19.88
CA GLN A 13 -6.59 4.24 -19.74
C GLN A 13 -5.42 5.22 -19.81
N VAL A 14 -5.39 6.09 -20.82
CA VAL A 14 -4.35 7.12 -20.96
C VAL A 14 -4.37 8.07 -19.77
N TYR A 15 -5.55 8.45 -19.28
CA TYR A 15 -5.69 9.28 -18.09
C TYR A 15 -5.09 8.60 -16.85
N ASN A 16 -5.40 7.31 -16.64
CA ASN A 16 -4.89 6.54 -15.51
C ASN A 16 -3.37 6.32 -15.59
N GLU A 17 -2.84 6.05 -16.79
CA GLU A 17 -1.40 5.87 -17.01
C GLU A 17 -0.62 7.18 -16.79
N ILE A 18 -1.22 8.33 -17.14
CA ILE A 18 -0.56 9.63 -17.00
C ILE A 18 -0.75 10.22 -15.60
N LEU A 19 -1.93 10.11 -15.02
CA LEU A 19 -2.33 10.82 -13.81
C LEU A 19 -2.47 9.95 -12.57
N GLY A 20 -2.36 8.62 -12.71
CA GLY A 20 -2.70 7.66 -11.66
C GLY A 20 -4.20 7.32 -11.65
N GLU A 21 -4.58 6.32 -10.85
CA GLU A 21 -5.96 5.83 -10.77
C GLU A 21 -6.81 6.77 -9.91
N LEU A 22 -7.30 7.86 -10.53
CA LEU A 22 -8.15 8.84 -9.87
C LEU A 22 -9.48 8.21 -9.45
N LEU A 23 -9.84 8.36 -8.18
CA LEU A 23 -11.10 7.84 -7.66
C LEU A 23 -12.29 8.64 -8.23
N PRO A 24 -13.42 7.97 -8.53
CA PRO A 24 -14.60 8.63 -9.07
C PRO A 24 -15.06 9.84 -8.22
N GLY A 25 -15.31 10.98 -8.88
CA GLY A 25 -15.79 12.20 -8.23
C GLY A 25 -14.75 12.95 -7.39
N ARG A 26 -13.47 12.55 -7.43
CA ARG A 26 -12.37 13.27 -6.77
C ARG A 26 -11.71 14.27 -7.72
N GLY A 27 -11.20 15.35 -7.15
CA GLY A 27 -10.34 16.30 -7.87
C GLY A 27 -8.90 15.78 -7.99
N VAL A 28 -8.18 16.26 -9.00
CA VAL A 28 -6.75 15.98 -9.19
C VAL A 28 -5.94 16.53 -8.01
N GLN A 29 -4.91 15.80 -7.56
CA GLN A 29 -3.96 16.26 -6.53
C GLN A 29 -2.59 16.48 -7.15
N GLY A 30 -2.06 17.69 -7.03
CA GLY A 30 -0.69 17.97 -7.47
C GLY A 30 0.37 17.27 -6.60
N ILE A 31 1.58 17.06 -7.12
CA ILE A 31 2.67 16.45 -6.35
C ILE A 31 3.09 17.29 -5.12
N HIS A 32 2.86 18.61 -5.16
CA HIS A 32 3.14 19.56 -4.07
C HIS A 32 1.90 19.88 -3.22
N GLU A 33 0.85 19.07 -3.31
CA GLU A 33 -0.39 19.23 -2.55
C GLU A 33 -0.56 18.06 -1.57
N LEU A 34 -1.11 18.35 -0.38
CA LEU A 34 -1.51 17.36 0.61
C LEU A 34 -3.03 17.30 0.71
N SER A 35 -3.59 16.13 1.01
CA SER A 35 -5.03 15.96 1.18
C SER A 35 -5.38 15.20 2.45
N THR A 36 -6.49 15.55 3.10
CA THR A 36 -7.15 14.70 4.12
C THR A 36 -8.06 13.65 3.50
N VAL A 37 -8.41 13.84 2.22
CA VAL A 37 -9.36 13.00 1.49
C VAL A 37 -8.59 12.25 0.41
N GLN A 38 -8.75 10.93 0.36
CA GLN A 38 -8.15 10.12 -0.69
C GLN A 38 -8.67 10.55 -2.07
N ARG A 39 -7.76 10.94 -2.96
CA ARG A 39 -8.08 11.33 -4.34
C ARG A 39 -7.76 10.23 -5.36
N TYR A 40 -6.74 9.41 -5.09
CA TYR A 40 -6.30 8.32 -5.96
C TYR A 40 -6.25 7.00 -5.20
N GLU A 41 -6.25 5.87 -5.91
CA GLU A 41 -5.95 4.57 -5.30
C GLU A 41 -4.56 4.61 -4.65
N ILE A 42 -4.43 4.06 -3.44
CA ILE A 42 -3.14 4.00 -2.76
C ILE A 42 -2.18 3.13 -3.59
N GLY A 43 -0.97 3.62 -3.84
CA GLY A 43 -0.02 3.01 -4.77
C GLY A 43 -0.22 3.42 -6.23
N SER A 44 -1.18 4.29 -6.55
CA SER A 44 -1.30 4.89 -7.88
C SER A 44 0.03 5.49 -8.31
N ARG A 45 0.40 5.32 -9.58
CA ARG A 45 1.63 5.83 -10.17
C ARG A 45 1.38 7.10 -10.96
N LEU A 46 2.21 8.13 -10.75
CA LEU A 46 2.17 9.39 -11.48
C LEU A 46 3.55 9.71 -12.07
N LYS A 47 3.62 10.02 -13.36
CA LYS A 47 4.87 10.43 -14.02
C LYS A 47 4.85 11.93 -14.31
N VAL A 48 5.81 12.67 -13.75
CA VAL A 48 5.99 14.10 -14.01
C VAL A 48 7.38 14.32 -14.60
N GLY A 49 7.45 14.58 -15.91
CA GLY A 49 8.71 14.68 -16.64
C GLY A 49 9.55 13.40 -16.54
N ARG A 50 10.73 13.49 -15.91
CA ARG A 50 11.67 12.38 -15.65
C ARG A 50 11.58 11.82 -14.23
N LYS A 51 10.48 12.06 -13.52
CA LYS A 51 10.27 11.55 -12.16
C LYS A 51 9.03 10.68 -12.11
N VAL A 52 9.03 9.70 -11.22
CA VAL A 52 7.87 8.85 -10.94
C VAL A 52 7.51 9.00 -9.47
N PHE A 53 6.22 9.09 -9.20
CA PHE A 53 5.66 9.22 -7.87
C PHE A 53 4.65 8.10 -7.62
N HIS A 54 4.49 7.72 -6.36
CA HIS A 54 3.43 6.83 -5.91
C HIS A 54 2.56 7.52 -4.85
N TYR A 55 1.24 7.38 -4.97
CA TYR A 55 0.29 7.97 -4.04
C TYR A 55 0.27 7.18 -2.73
N ALA A 56 0.42 7.85 -1.59
CA ALA A 56 0.56 7.21 -0.29
C ALA A 56 -0.27 7.90 0.79
N LEU A 57 -0.61 7.14 1.83
CA LEU A 57 -1.18 7.62 3.08
C LEU A 57 -0.11 7.59 4.17
N VAL A 58 0.16 8.75 4.77
CA VAL A 58 1.01 8.83 5.96
C VAL A 58 0.24 8.28 7.15
N GLY A 59 0.87 7.35 7.88
CA GLY A 59 0.22 6.61 8.96
C GLY A 59 -0.51 7.50 9.96
N VAL A 60 -1.75 7.14 10.30
CA VAL A 60 -2.51 7.83 11.34
C VAL A 60 -1.84 7.59 12.68
N GLY A 61 -1.59 8.65 13.44
CA GLY A 61 -0.89 8.59 14.73
C GLY A 61 0.64 8.53 14.64
N ALA A 62 1.23 8.64 13.44
CA ALA A 62 2.67 8.85 13.29
C ALA A 62 3.07 10.33 13.53
N THR A 63 4.37 10.61 13.58
CA THR A 63 4.95 11.96 13.68
C THR A 63 4.87 12.71 12.36
N GLY A 64 4.67 12.00 11.25
CA GLY A 64 4.62 12.55 9.89
C GLY A 64 5.88 12.21 9.08
N LEU A 65 5.91 12.64 7.81
CA LEU A 65 7.09 12.53 6.94
C LEU A 65 7.86 13.85 6.89
N GLN A 66 9.17 13.74 6.71
CA GLN A 66 10.07 14.88 6.53
C GLN A 66 10.67 14.86 5.13
N ALA A 67 10.68 16.00 4.43
CA ALA A 67 11.18 16.15 3.06
C ALA A 67 12.65 15.74 2.90
N THR A 68 13.40 15.73 4.00
CA THR A 68 14.83 15.43 4.05
C THR A 68 15.12 13.94 4.24
N MET A 69 14.10 13.10 4.37
CA MET A 69 14.25 11.72 4.84
C MET A 69 13.44 10.75 3.97
N MET A 70 13.74 9.46 4.06
CA MET A 70 13.01 8.42 3.30
C MET A 70 11.72 8.02 4.01
N ALA A 71 10.66 7.76 3.25
CA ALA A 71 9.44 7.13 3.74
C ALA A 71 9.61 5.60 3.79
N LYS A 72 9.23 5.00 4.92
CA LYS A 72 9.32 3.57 5.22
C LYS A 72 7.93 2.97 5.40
N ILE A 73 7.76 1.68 5.13
CA ILE A 73 6.52 0.96 5.46
C ILE A 73 6.46 0.77 6.98
N LYS A 74 5.34 1.13 7.62
CA LYS A 74 5.17 0.92 9.08
C LYS A 74 5.15 -0.57 9.44
N ASN A 75 4.23 -1.33 8.84
CA ASN A 75 4.04 -2.76 9.08
C ASN A 75 4.23 -3.54 7.79
N GLN A 76 5.10 -4.56 7.80
CA GLN A 76 5.25 -5.47 6.66
C GLN A 76 4.11 -6.48 6.55
N GLN A 77 3.36 -6.70 7.63
CA GLN A 77 2.28 -7.65 7.72
C GLN A 77 1.21 -7.07 8.64
N GLU A 78 -0.01 -6.92 8.11
CA GLU A 78 -1.15 -6.36 8.85
C GLU A 78 -2.11 -7.47 9.30
N LEU A 79 -2.06 -8.64 8.65
CA LEU A 79 -2.78 -9.84 9.08
C LEU A 79 -1.77 -10.92 9.48
N SER A 80 -1.83 -11.31 10.75
CA SER A 80 -0.98 -12.37 11.32
C SER A 80 -1.21 -13.73 10.66
N PHE A 81 -0.19 -14.59 10.78
CA PHE A 81 -0.22 -15.97 10.34
C PHE A 81 -1.25 -16.77 11.13
N ASN A 82 -2.47 -16.89 10.57
CA ASN A 82 -3.58 -17.55 11.23
C ASN A 82 -4.21 -18.61 10.33
N ALA A 83 -4.83 -19.60 10.96
CA ALA A 83 -5.67 -20.55 10.25
C ALA A 83 -6.90 -19.86 9.63
N ILE A 84 -7.28 -20.31 8.44
CA ILE A 84 -8.54 -19.90 7.80
C ILE A 84 -9.71 -20.28 8.74
N PRO A 85 -10.66 -19.36 9.00
CA PRO A 85 -11.76 -19.62 9.94
C PRO A 85 -12.64 -20.81 9.47
N ALA A 86 -13.40 -21.41 10.38
CA ALA A 86 -14.21 -22.61 10.09
C ALA A 86 -15.17 -22.46 8.88
N THR A 87 -15.65 -21.24 8.61
CA THR A 87 -16.53 -20.89 7.48
C THR A 87 -15.78 -20.29 6.28
N GLY A 88 -14.45 -20.27 6.34
CA GLY A 88 -13.56 -19.67 5.36
C GLY A 88 -13.05 -20.63 4.27
N ALA A 89 -13.41 -21.91 4.31
CA ALA A 89 -13.05 -22.83 3.23
C ALA A 89 -13.65 -22.37 1.89
N ARG A 90 -12.86 -22.42 0.83
CA ARG A 90 -13.24 -21.95 -0.52
C ARG A 90 -12.74 -22.91 -1.58
N VAL A 91 -13.48 -23.03 -2.67
CA VAL A 91 -13.06 -23.82 -3.83
C VAL A 91 -12.24 -22.96 -4.79
N ALA A 92 -11.48 -23.62 -5.68
CA ALA A 92 -10.76 -22.91 -6.72
C ALA A 92 -11.72 -22.10 -7.60
N GLY A 93 -11.30 -20.91 -8.01
CA GLY A 93 -12.09 -19.98 -8.83
C GLY A 93 -12.94 -18.99 -8.05
N GLU A 94 -13.22 -19.21 -6.76
CA GLU A 94 -13.93 -18.22 -5.94
C GLU A 94 -13.07 -16.97 -5.73
N THR A 95 -13.71 -15.80 -5.66
CA THR A 95 -13.03 -14.49 -5.51
C THR A 95 -13.29 -13.85 -4.15
N ASN A 96 -13.89 -14.57 -3.21
CA ASN A 96 -14.16 -14.06 -1.87
C ASN A 96 -13.59 -15.04 -0.83
N LEU A 97 -12.79 -14.54 0.10
CA LEU A 97 -12.20 -15.36 1.16
C LEU A 97 -12.47 -14.70 2.51
N LEU A 98 -12.97 -15.49 3.46
CA LEU A 98 -13.18 -15.02 4.82
C LEU A 98 -11.91 -15.23 5.61
N LEU A 99 -11.34 -14.16 6.13
CA LEU A 99 -10.06 -14.17 6.83
C LEU A 99 -10.25 -14.16 8.34
N ALA A 100 -9.38 -14.83 9.08
CA ALA A 100 -9.30 -14.69 10.54
C ALA A 100 -8.55 -13.39 10.90
N ILE A 101 -9.06 -12.66 11.88
CA ILE A 101 -8.49 -11.40 12.39
C ILE A 101 -8.18 -11.56 13.86
N ALA A 102 -6.92 -11.41 14.25
CA ALA A 102 -6.50 -11.31 15.64
C ALA A 102 -6.78 -9.92 16.22
N ALA A 103 -6.89 -9.82 17.54
CA ALA A 103 -7.05 -8.53 18.22
C ALA A 103 -5.82 -7.61 18.09
N THR A 104 -4.69 -8.14 17.60
CA THR A 104 -3.43 -7.41 17.35
C THR A 104 -3.20 -7.10 15.88
N ASP A 105 -4.09 -7.54 14.98
CA ASP A 105 -3.97 -7.27 13.55
C ASP A 105 -4.37 -5.82 13.22
N GLY A 106 -3.98 -5.35 12.04
CA GLY A 106 -4.38 -4.06 11.47
C GLY A 106 -3.47 -2.88 11.83
N PRO A 107 -3.71 -1.72 11.19
CA PRO A 107 -2.82 -0.55 11.25
C PRO A 107 -2.63 0.04 12.65
N LEU A 108 -3.62 -0.16 13.53
CA LEU A 108 -3.62 0.28 14.92
C LEU A 108 -3.34 -0.86 15.91
N GLN A 109 -3.12 -2.09 15.41
CA GLN A 109 -2.89 -3.30 16.21
C GLN A 109 -4.02 -3.58 17.21
N ASP A 110 -5.27 -3.36 16.81
CA ASP A 110 -6.47 -3.54 17.62
C ASP A 110 -7.54 -4.42 16.94
N GLY A 111 -7.20 -5.08 15.83
CA GLY A 111 -8.11 -5.89 15.02
C GLY A 111 -9.09 -5.08 14.16
N SER A 112 -8.93 -3.75 14.10
CA SER A 112 -9.73 -2.87 13.23
C SER A 112 -9.09 -2.69 11.86
N PHE A 113 -9.95 -2.56 10.84
CA PHE A 113 -9.53 -2.19 9.49
C PHE A 113 -10.50 -1.14 8.91
N PRO A 114 -10.01 0.05 8.53
CA PRO A 114 -10.79 0.99 7.73
C PRO A 114 -11.29 0.35 6.44
N LEU A 115 -12.41 0.82 5.89
CA LEU A 115 -12.93 0.34 4.61
C LEU A 115 -11.83 0.34 3.54
N ASP A 116 -11.65 -0.79 2.85
CA ASP A 116 -10.68 -0.98 1.77
C ASP A 116 -9.20 -0.67 2.10
N TYR A 117 -8.81 -0.64 3.38
CA TYR A 117 -7.41 -0.45 3.78
C TYR A 117 -6.43 -1.45 3.16
N LEU A 118 -6.82 -2.71 2.97
CA LEU A 118 -6.01 -3.77 2.36
C LEU A 118 -6.06 -3.77 0.82
N ARG A 119 -6.84 -2.89 0.18
CA ARG A 119 -6.95 -2.82 -1.28
C ARG A 119 -5.58 -2.52 -1.91
N GLY A 120 -5.26 -3.22 -3.00
CA GLY A 120 -3.94 -3.16 -3.66
C GLY A 120 -2.82 -3.82 -2.83
N GLY A 121 -3.19 -4.44 -1.70
CA GLY A 121 -2.34 -5.33 -0.93
C GLY A 121 -2.32 -6.75 -1.49
N THR A 122 -1.59 -7.63 -0.82
CA THR A 122 -1.45 -9.04 -1.18
C THR A 122 -1.87 -9.92 -0.02
N LEU A 123 -2.65 -10.94 -0.33
CA LEU A 123 -2.91 -12.06 0.55
C LEU A 123 -2.00 -13.23 0.17
N THR A 124 -1.25 -13.74 1.14
CA THR A 124 -0.52 -15.00 1.03
C THR A 124 -1.32 -16.10 1.68
N VAL A 125 -1.58 -17.18 0.95
CA VAL A 125 -2.27 -18.36 1.49
C VAL A 125 -1.35 -19.56 1.37
N ARG A 126 -1.28 -20.36 2.44
CA ARG A 126 -0.46 -21.58 2.55
C ARG A 126 -1.37 -22.81 2.63
N PRO A 127 -1.80 -23.37 1.48
CA PRO A 127 -2.50 -24.63 1.47
C PRO A 127 -1.56 -25.80 1.79
N ALA A 128 -2.07 -27.03 1.80
CA ALA A 128 -1.24 -28.24 1.96
C ALA A 128 -0.21 -28.43 0.82
N GLY A 129 -0.34 -27.67 -0.27
CA GLY A 129 0.60 -27.63 -1.40
C GLY A 129 1.48 -26.37 -1.41
N ALA A 130 1.75 -25.85 -2.60
CA ALA A 130 2.55 -24.64 -2.75
C ALA A 130 1.78 -23.39 -2.27
N PRO A 131 2.42 -22.46 -1.54
CA PRO A 131 1.82 -21.18 -1.20
C PRO A 131 1.56 -20.35 -2.46
N PHE A 132 0.55 -19.50 -2.41
CA PHE A 132 0.26 -18.54 -3.47
C PHE A 132 -0.01 -17.15 -2.91
N ASN A 133 0.23 -16.15 -3.75
CA ASN A 133 -0.08 -14.76 -3.48
C ASN A 133 -1.21 -14.32 -4.40
N ILE A 134 -2.14 -13.53 -3.87
CA ILE A 134 -3.25 -12.99 -4.63
C ILE A 134 -3.58 -11.57 -4.17
N GLY A 135 -3.87 -10.69 -5.12
CA GLY A 135 -4.23 -9.30 -4.82
C GLY A 135 -5.57 -9.18 -4.12
N ILE A 136 -5.70 -8.19 -3.25
CA ILE A 136 -6.94 -7.87 -2.53
C ILE A 136 -7.60 -6.67 -3.23
N SER A 137 -8.83 -6.86 -3.71
CA SER A 137 -9.54 -5.82 -4.47
C SER A 137 -10.41 -4.92 -3.59
N ARG A 138 -11.03 -5.47 -2.54
CA ARG A 138 -11.85 -4.71 -1.57
C ARG A 138 -12.13 -5.52 -0.30
N HIS A 139 -12.54 -4.83 0.77
CA HIS A 139 -13.11 -5.45 1.97
C HIS A 139 -13.94 -4.42 2.75
N PRO A 140 -14.97 -4.85 3.51
CA PRO A 140 -15.76 -3.93 4.32
C PRO A 140 -14.93 -3.36 5.48
N LEU A 141 -15.46 -2.29 6.09
CA LEU A 141 -14.99 -1.82 7.40
C LEU A 141 -15.05 -2.98 8.40
N LYS A 142 -13.98 -3.15 9.17
CA LYS A 142 -13.92 -4.05 10.32
C LYS A 142 -13.73 -3.21 11.59
N ALA A 143 -14.71 -3.27 12.49
CA ALA A 143 -14.56 -2.68 13.82
C ALA A 143 -13.47 -3.40 14.64
N ALA A 144 -12.93 -2.72 15.65
CA ALA A 144 -11.90 -3.26 16.54
C ALA A 144 -12.31 -4.60 17.18
N GLY A 145 -11.30 -5.38 17.56
CA GLY A 145 -11.42 -6.71 18.17
C GLY A 145 -11.14 -7.87 17.21
N ALA A 146 -10.88 -9.05 17.78
CA ALA A 146 -10.72 -10.27 17.00
C ALA A 146 -12.02 -10.65 16.24
N GLY A 147 -11.91 -11.47 15.20
CA GLY A 147 -13.06 -11.97 14.47
C GLY A 147 -12.71 -12.41 13.06
N THR A 148 -13.55 -12.03 12.09
CA THR A 148 -13.31 -12.33 10.68
C THR A 148 -13.47 -11.11 9.78
N LEU A 149 -12.87 -11.16 8.60
CA LEU A 149 -12.99 -10.14 7.56
C LEU A 149 -13.19 -10.80 6.20
N LEU A 150 -14.29 -10.49 5.52
CA LEU A 150 -14.51 -10.96 4.15
C LEU A 150 -13.74 -10.06 3.19
N VAL A 151 -12.74 -10.61 2.50
CA VAL A 151 -12.04 -9.91 1.43
C VAL A 151 -12.53 -10.40 0.07
N GLN A 152 -12.58 -9.48 -0.89
CA GLN A 152 -12.66 -9.82 -2.30
C GLN A 152 -11.26 -9.78 -2.91
N LEU A 153 -10.98 -10.76 -3.76
CA LEU A 153 -9.70 -10.98 -4.41
C LEU A 153 -9.75 -10.50 -5.86
N GLU A 154 -8.60 -10.08 -6.39
CA GLU A 154 -8.47 -9.58 -7.77
C GLU A 154 -8.63 -10.69 -8.83
N ALA A 155 -8.38 -11.95 -8.43
CA ALA A 155 -8.55 -13.11 -9.28
C ALA A 155 -9.23 -14.26 -8.52
N GLY A 156 -9.63 -15.30 -9.24
CA GLY A 156 -10.12 -16.53 -8.62
C GLY A 156 -8.99 -17.25 -7.88
N ILE A 157 -9.30 -17.85 -6.73
CA ILE A 157 -8.35 -18.62 -5.95
C ILE A 157 -7.81 -19.78 -6.82
N PRO A 158 -6.48 -19.98 -6.94
CA PRO A 158 -5.91 -20.97 -7.85
C PRO A 158 -6.09 -22.43 -7.40
N VAL A 159 -6.29 -22.67 -6.10
CA VAL A 159 -6.44 -24.00 -5.50
C VAL A 159 -7.42 -23.95 -4.32
N ALA A 160 -8.12 -25.04 -4.03
CA ALA A 160 -9.03 -25.08 -2.88
C ALA A 160 -8.31 -24.72 -1.56
N VAL A 161 -8.99 -23.91 -0.74
CA VAL A 161 -8.53 -23.46 0.57
C VAL A 161 -9.37 -24.15 1.64
N ALA A 162 -8.71 -24.83 2.57
CA ALA A 162 -9.29 -25.50 3.71
C ALA A 162 -9.09 -24.70 5.01
N VAL A 163 -9.90 -24.98 6.03
CA VAL A 163 -9.85 -24.32 7.35
C VAL A 163 -8.54 -24.58 8.12
N THR A 164 -7.75 -25.57 7.72
CA THR A 164 -6.43 -25.86 8.30
C THR A 164 -5.30 -25.10 7.61
N ASN A 165 -5.57 -24.45 6.49
CA ASN A 165 -4.59 -23.63 5.77
C ASN A 165 -4.37 -22.32 6.50
N GLN A 166 -3.22 -21.70 6.26
CA GLN A 166 -2.88 -20.43 6.89
C GLN A 166 -2.92 -19.27 5.90
N GLN A 167 -3.19 -18.10 6.42
CA GLN A 167 -3.23 -16.83 5.70
C GLN A 167 -2.28 -15.82 6.34
N GLU A 168 -1.77 -14.93 5.51
CA GLU A 168 -1.08 -13.70 5.90
C GLU A 168 -1.48 -12.61 4.93
N GLY A 169 -1.54 -11.38 5.40
CA GLY A 169 -2.02 -10.25 4.60
C GLY A 169 -1.14 -9.04 4.78
N ILE A 170 -0.79 -8.45 3.65
CA ILE A 170 0.09 -7.29 3.55
C ILE A 170 -0.71 -6.21 2.83
N SER A 171 -0.86 -5.04 3.46
CA SER A 171 -1.48 -3.89 2.81
C SER A 171 -0.59 -3.38 1.68
N SER A 172 -1.10 -2.44 0.87
CA SER A 172 -0.23 -1.72 -0.07
C SER A 172 0.97 -1.12 0.70
N PRO A 173 2.20 -1.19 0.17
CA PRO A 173 3.37 -0.60 0.81
C PRO A 173 3.26 0.92 0.98
N TYR A 174 2.27 1.54 0.35
CA TYR A 174 1.97 2.96 0.41
C TYR A 174 0.78 3.31 1.35
N ALA A 175 0.15 2.33 2.02
CA ALA A 175 -1.06 2.54 2.81
C ALA A 175 -0.82 3.10 4.23
N ASN A 176 0.41 2.98 4.74
CA ASN A 176 0.76 3.37 6.10
C ASN A 176 2.25 3.68 6.18
N VAL A 177 2.65 4.75 5.48
CA VAL A 177 4.05 5.16 5.42
C VAL A 177 4.43 6.01 6.62
N VAL A 178 5.65 5.84 7.11
CA VAL A 178 6.21 6.53 8.29
C VAL A 178 7.63 6.99 8.01
N PHE A 179 8.10 7.99 8.76
CA PHE A 179 9.47 8.51 8.65
C PHE A 179 10.49 7.58 9.34
N GLN A 180 10.19 7.17 10.58
CA GLN A 180 11.02 6.30 11.40
C GLN A 180 10.14 5.20 11.99
N SER A 181 10.73 4.12 12.50
CA SER A 181 10.01 3.09 13.25
C SER A 181 9.51 3.68 14.58
N GLU A 182 8.48 4.52 14.50
CA GLU A 182 7.76 4.95 15.67
C GLU A 182 7.17 3.71 16.31
N THR A 183 7.72 3.36 17.47
CA THR A 183 7.25 2.32 18.39
C THR A 183 7.12 0.88 17.86
N VAL A 184 7.64 0.56 16.68
CA VAL A 184 7.87 -0.84 16.29
C VAL A 184 9.20 -1.28 16.93
N PRO A 185 9.27 -2.40 17.67
CA PRO A 185 10.49 -2.82 18.36
C PRO A 185 11.68 -2.78 17.38
N THR A 186 12.79 -2.25 17.89
CA THR A 186 14.04 -1.76 17.25
C THR A 186 14.75 -2.74 16.29
N THR A 187 14.14 -3.87 15.98
CA THR A 187 14.67 -4.95 15.15
C THR A 187 13.94 -5.11 13.80
N SER A 188 12.96 -4.24 13.49
CA SER A 188 12.20 -4.36 12.25
C SER A 188 12.89 -3.67 11.08
N TRP A 189 13.49 -4.47 10.19
CA TRP A 189 14.02 -4.01 8.91
C TRP A 189 12.86 -3.58 8.01
N GLN A 190 12.57 -2.29 7.95
CA GLN A 190 11.50 -1.74 7.11
C GLN A 190 12.01 -1.42 5.71
N ALA A 191 11.18 -1.71 4.69
CA ALA A 191 11.48 -1.30 3.33
C ALA A 191 11.23 0.20 3.17
N VAL A 192 12.14 0.86 2.45
CA VAL A 192 11.97 2.23 1.99
C VAL A 192 11.11 2.23 0.73
N VAL A 193 10.08 3.08 0.68
CA VAL A 193 9.09 3.09 -0.41
C VAL A 193 9.08 4.37 -1.24
N GLY A 194 9.72 5.44 -0.77
CA GLY A 194 9.87 6.66 -1.56
C GLY A 194 10.43 7.83 -0.77
N VAL A 195 10.54 8.98 -1.45
CA VAL A 195 11.02 10.25 -0.89
C VAL A 195 9.87 11.25 -0.88
N PRO A 196 9.42 11.74 0.29
CA PRO A 196 8.51 12.88 0.35
C PRO A 196 9.20 14.13 -0.22
N ILE A 197 8.49 14.92 -1.01
CA ILE A 197 9.04 16.16 -1.59
C ILE A 197 8.76 17.42 -0.75
N MET A 198 8.05 17.26 0.36
CA MET A 198 7.71 18.26 1.36
C MET A 198 7.38 17.55 2.67
N ASP A 199 7.37 18.27 3.79
CA ASP A 199 6.94 17.71 5.07
C ASP A 199 5.44 17.37 5.01
N VAL A 200 5.07 16.22 5.56
CA VAL A 200 3.70 15.69 5.48
C VAL A 200 3.21 15.28 6.86
N PRO A 201 2.19 15.96 7.41
CA PRO A 201 1.58 15.54 8.67
C PRO A 201 0.97 14.13 8.57
N ALA A 202 0.88 13.44 9.71
CA ALA A 202 0.20 12.15 9.80
C ALA A 202 -1.27 12.22 9.34
N GLY A 203 -1.77 11.11 8.79
CA GLY A 203 -3.13 11.00 8.27
C GLY A 203 -3.39 11.80 6.99
N ARG A 204 -2.35 12.24 6.28
CA ARG A 204 -2.46 12.95 5.01
C ARG A 204 -2.06 12.05 3.83
N TYR A 205 -2.71 12.29 2.71
CA TYR A 205 -2.35 11.70 1.43
C TYR A 205 -1.36 12.58 0.67
N THR A 206 -0.33 11.97 0.10
CA THR A 206 0.76 12.65 -0.60
C THR A 206 1.31 11.82 -1.76
N TRP A 207 2.14 12.43 -2.61
CA TRP A 207 2.89 11.77 -3.68
C TRP A 207 4.36 11.58 -3.26
N LEU A 208 4.80 10.34 -3.13
CA LEU A 208 6.19 10.00 -2.81
C LEU A 208 7.00 9.80 -4.09
N GLN A 209 8.15 10.45 -4.23
CA GLN A 209 9.05 10.22 -5.36
C GLN A 209 9.70 8.85 -5.23
N THR A 210 9.61 8.04 -6.27
CA THR A 210 10.11 6.64 -6.30
C THR A 210 11.10 6.40 -7.44
N TRP A 211 11.23 7.33 -8.38
CA TRP A 211 12.20 7.26 -9.46
C TRP A 211 12.66 8.65 -9.91
N GLY A 212 13.88 8.72 -10.41
CA GLY A 212 14.56 9.95 -10.84
C GLY A 212 15.34 10.62 -9.69
N PRO A 213 16.09 11.71 -9.98
CA PRO A 213 16.91 12.39 -8.97
C PRO A 213 16.06 12.94 -7.82
N CYS A 214 16.37 12.51 -6.60
CA CYS A 214 15.81 13.02 -5.35
C CYS A 214 16.93 13.61 -4.50
N ALA A 215 16.60 14.63 -3.71
CA ALA A 215 17.48 15.12 -2.66
C ALA A 215 16.95 14.58 -1.34
N VAL A 216 17.83 13.97 -0.57
CA VAL A 216 17.62 13.65 0.84
C VAL A 216 18.71 14.33 1.64
N ILE A 217 18.65 14.29 2.97
CA ILE A 217 19.70 14.83 3.81
C ILE A 217 21.05 14.23 3.38
N GLY A 218 21.95 15.11 2.97
CA GLY A 218 23.28 14.70 2.58
C GLY A 218 24.07 14.32 3.83
N ALA A 219 24.78 13.20 3.80
CA ALA A 219 25.95 13.05 4.66
C ALA A 219 26.98 14.12 4.29
N LEU A 220 27.89 14.46 5.22
CA LEU A 220 28.96 15.45 5.01
C LEU A 220 29.84 15.16 3.77
N THR A 221 29.77 13.95 3.21
CA THR A 221 30.53 13.50 2.03
C THR A 221 29.74 13.53 0.72
N VAL A 222 28.45 13.90 0.72
CA VAL A 222 27.65 13.95 -0.52
C VAL A 222 28.21 15.01 -1.47
N GLY A 223 28.59 14.57 -2.68
CA GLY A 223 29.23 15.42 -3.68
C GLY A 223 30.76 15.25 -3.76
N ALA A 224 31.39 14.56 -2.81
CA ALA A 224 32.76 14.07 -2.98
C ALA A 224 32.73 12.88 -3.96
N ALA A 225 33.58 12.92 -4.99
CA ALA A 225 33.59 11.94 -6.09
C ALA A 225 33.73 10.46 -5.66
N VAL A 226 34.13 10.21 -4.42
CA VAL A 226 34.38 8.87 -3.87
C VAL A 226 33.07 8.18 -3.38
N ASP A 227 32.04 8.93 -3.00
CA ASP A 227 30.85 8.40 -2.29
C ASP A 227 29.51 8.58 -3.04
N GLN A 228 29.53 8.82 -4.36
CA GLN A 228 28.35 9.27 -5.14
C GLN A 228 27.18 8.27 -5.29
N ARG A 229 27.10 7.21 -4.46
CA ARG A 229 25.96 6.28 -4.41
C ARG A 229 25.64 5.74 -3.00
N ALA A 230 26.24 6.29 -1.95
CA ALA A 230 25.92 5.83 -0.59
C ALA A 230 24.51 6.28 -0.18
N VAL A 231 23.59 5.32 -0.05
CA VAL A 231 22.30 5.52 0.64
C VAL A 231 22.52 5.11 2.09
N TYR A 232 22.57 6.08 3.00
CA TYR A 232 22.60 5.83 4.44
C TYR A 232 21.14 5.60 4.91
N VAL A 233 20.91 4.49 5.62
CA VAL A 233 19.57 3.99 6.02
C VAL A 233 19.25 4.29 7.47
#